data_AF-A0A949M299-F1
#
_entry.id   AF-A0A949M299-F1
#
_cell.length_a   1.000
_cell.length_b   1.000
_cell.length_c   1.000
_cell.angle_alpha   90.00
_cell.angle_beta   90.00
_cell.angle_gamma   90.00
#
_symmetry.space_group_name_H-M   'P 1'
#
loop_
_entity.id
_entity.type
_entity.pdbx_description
1 polymer ?
#
loop_
_entity_poly.entity_id
_entity_poly.type
_entity_poly.pdbx_seq_one_letter_code
_entity_poly.pdbx_strand_id
1 'polypeptide(L)'
;MDTNPGGTPGGQSAAFEDEQRFSEWAHKRLSLYQTVDQQIQARIEQAVQFASTLTRQMEQEAELLLGRYREMRLEQQNARDLLVKEIADLRAQSAQERAAATAEINQMRIQAQAEMQQLRQHTEAELARREAEAQSRITHDLQQAEADLNAMRQQAETEVAQMLQDAYEERDRLRTETRSLSDRLAGLQRSLADLFQITGAVNPAGAAEPPAERPRVVPPAPRPTPPPPPAPRATPPVAPPPQPVRPVGSTPVPPAPRSETPAAKPPVVPPPVVSPPPVVPPPVAPPPPAVPPRAETRQVTPPDAAQAEGETAANRFHVEVSDVRNFVIASELIDQISRANGIRNVQLLRYEQRLLELNITADDVAALAQVLRVDMADTLRPGEASGRTLRFAYVS
;
A
#
# COMPACT_ATOMS: atom_id res chain seq x y z
N MET A 1 -1.83 134.06 -72.06
CA MET A 1 -2.03 133.03 -71.02
C MET A 1 -3.23 132.20 -71.41
N ASP A 2 -3.18 131.58 -72.59
CA ASP A 2 -2.40 130.38 -72.95
C ASP A 2 -3.14 129.13 -72.50
N THR A 3 -3.80 128.48 -73.46
CA THR A 3 -3.51 127.10 -73.95
C THR A 3 -4.11 126.04 -73.00
N ASN A 4 -4.88 125.01 -73.39
CA ASN A 4 -5.14 124.33 -74.64
C ASN A 4 -6.25 123.29 -74.33
N PRO A 5 -7.46 123.31 -74.92
CA PRO A 5 -8.41 122.22 -74.77
C PRO A 5 -8.10 121.15 -75.83
N GLY A 6 -7.05 120.38 -75.59
CA GLY A 6 -6.67 119.22 -76.39
C GLY A 6 -7.62 118.04 -76.14
N GLY A 7 -8.75 118.02 -76.84
CA GLY A 7 -9.60 116.84 -76.96
C GLY A 7 -8.79 115.68 -77.53
N THR A 8 -8.64 114.61 -76.75
CA THR A 8 -7.96 113.37 -77.14
C THR A 8 -9.02 112.33 -77.52
N PRO A 9 -9.30 112.09 -78.81
CA PRO A 9 -10.04 110.90 -79.23
C PRO A 9 -9.06 109.71 -79.26
N GLY A 10 -8.77 109.14 -78.09
CA GLY A 10 -7.79 108.02 -77.98
C GLY A 10 -8.06 107.00 -76.88
N GLY A 11 -9.13 107.16 -76.08
CA GLY A 11 -9.42 106.30 -74.92
C GLY A 11 -10.09 104.96 -75.22
N GLN A 12 -10.62 104.75 -76.44
CA GLN A 12 -11.31 103.50 -76.79
C GLN A 12 -10.34 102.36 -77.16
N SER A 13 -9.14 102.68 -77.66
CA SER A 13 -8.13 101.65 -78.00
C SER A 13 -7.42 101.08 -76.76
N ALA A 14 -7.17 101.89 -75.73
CA ALA A 14 -6.56 101.41 -74.48
C ALA A 14 -7.48 100.47 -73.69
N ALA A 15 -8.79 100.75 -73.66
CA ALA A 15 -9.77 99.88 -73.02
C ALA A 15 -9.88 98.51 -73.71
N PHE A 16 -9.71 98.47 -75.04
CA PHE A 16 -9.71 97.22 -75.80
C PHE A 16 -8.46 96.36 -75.55
N GLU A 17 -7.28 97.00 -75.39
CA GLU A 17 -6.04 96.29 -75.05
C GLU A 17 -6.09 95.68 -73.63
N ASP A 18 -6.69 96.38 -72.66
CA ASP A 18 -6.86 95.85 -71.31
C ASP A 18 -7.85 94.68 -71.26
N GLU A 19 -8.90 94.73 -72.07
CA GLU A 19 -9.86 93.62 -72.21
C GLU A 19 -9.22 92.39 -72.85
N GLN A 20 -8.37 92.59 -73.86
CA GLN A 20 -7.57 91.50 -74.45
C GLN A 20 -6.61 90.88 -73.42
N ARG A 21 -5.86 91.69 -72.66
CA ARG A 21 -4.96 91.19 -71.61
C ARG A 21 -5.69 90.43 -70.51
N PHE A 22 -6.86 90.92 -70.10
CA PHE A 22 -7.70 90.22 -69.12
C PHE A 22 -8.21 88.89 -69.69
N SER A 23 -8.64 88.86 -70.95
CA SER A 23 -9.08 87.62 -71.60
C SER A 23 -7.95 86.60 -71.72
N GLU A 24 -6.73 87.00 -72.09
CA GLU A 24 -5.56 86.12 -72.14
C GLU A 24 -5.18 85.60 -70.76
N TRP A 25 -5.23 86.45 -69.74
CA TRP A 25 -4.99 86.06 -68.36
C TRP A 25 -6.03 85.05 -67.86
N ALA A 26 -7.32 85.28 -68.15
CA ALA A 26 -8.40 84.39 -67.79
C ALA A 26 -8.26 83.02 -68.49
N HIS A 27 -7.92 83.00 -69.79
CA HIS A 27 -7.66 81.76 -70.53
C HIS A 27 -6.45 81.01 -69.98
N LYS A 28 -5.33 81.70 -69.67
CA LYS A 28 -4.14 81.08 -69.05
C LYS A 28 -4.45 80.50 -67.67
N ARG A 29 -5.25 81.20 -66.87
CA ARG A 29 -5.62 80.71 -65.54
C ARG A 29 -6.58 79.53 -65.62
N LEU A 30 -7.54 79.55 -66.54
CA LEU A 30 -8.45 78.45 -66.80
C LEU A 30 -7.68 77.20 -67.29
N SER A 31 -6.72 77.36 -68.21
CA SER A 31 -5.91 76.24 -68.67
C SER A 31 -5.00 75.67 -67.57
N LEU A 32 -4.46 76.51 -66.69
CA LEU A 32 -3.74 76.07 -65.49
C LEU A 32 -4.65 75.27 -64.55
N TYR A 33 -5.86 75.76 -64.25
CA TYR A 33 -6.81 75.03 -63.41
C TYR A 33 -7.21 73.71 -64.04
N GLN A 34 -7.47 73.68 -65.34
CA GLN A 34 -7.78 72.46 -66.07
C GLN A 34 -6.61 71.46 -66.02
N THR A 35 -5.37 71.93 -66.15
CA THR A 35 -4.17 71.08 -66.05
C THR A 35 -4.00 70.51 -64.64
N VAL A 36 -4.18 71.34 -63.61
CA VAL A 36 -4.10 70.91 -62.21
C VAL A 36 -5.23 69.92 -61.89
N ASP A 37 -6.46 70.16 -62.36
CA ASP A 37 -7.59 69.26 -62.16
C ASP A 37 -7.35 67.90 -62.84
N GLN A 38 -6.87 67.89 -64.09
CA GLN A 38 -6.47 66.65 -64.77
C GLN A 38 -5.36 65.91 -64.02
N GLN A 39 -4.38 66.63 -63.47
CA GLN A 39 -3.32 66.02 -62.66
C GLN A 39 -3.86 65.43 -61.36
N ILE A 40 -4.82 66.09 -60.70
CA ILE A 40 -5.47 65.59 -59.49
C ILE A 40 -6.29 64.34 -59.82
N GLN A 41 -7.08 64.36 -60.89
CA GLN A 41 -7.89 63.22 -61.32
C GLN A 41 -7.00 62.00 -61.63
N ALA A 42 -5.92 62.19 -62.40
CA ALA A 42 -4.98 61.11 -62.70
C ALA A 42 -4.33 60.51 -61.43
N ARG A 43 -4.00 61.35 -60.43
CA ARG A 43 -3.46 60.87 -59.15
C ARG A 43 -4.51 60.13 -58.31
N ILE A 44 -5.77 60.57 -58.34
CA ILE A 44 -6.87 59.87 -57.65
C ILE A 44 -7.09 58.50 -58.29
N GLU A 45 -7.12 58.41 -59.62
CA GLU A 45 -7.25 57.14 -60.33
C GLU A 45 -6.09 56.19 -60.01
N GLN A 46 -4.86 56.69 -60.02
CA GLN A 46 -3.68 55.91 -59.63
C GLN A 46 -3.77 55.43 -58.17
N ALA A 47 -4.21 56.28 -57.25
CA ALA A 47 -4.37 55.92 -55.84
C ALA A 47 -5.47 54.86 -55.64
N VAL A 48 -6.60 54.97 -56.36
CA VAL A 48 -7.69 53.98 -56.33
C VAL A 48 -7.23 52.64 -56.91
N GLN A 49 -6.50 52.66 -58.03
CA GLN A 49 -5.93 51.44 -58.61
C GLN A 49 -4.96 50.77 -57.64
N PHE A 50 -4.03 51.53 -57.06
CA PHE A 50 -3.08 51.02 -56.06
C PHE A 50 -3.80 50.44 -54.84
N ALA A 51 -4.79 51.14 -54.29
CA ALA A 51 -5.59 50.65 -53.17
C ALA A 51 -6.29 49.34 -53.52
N SER A 52 -6.89 49.23 -54.71
CA SER A 52 -7.56 48.01 -55.15
C SER A 52 -6.60 46.82 -55.31
N THR A 53 -5.38 47.05 -55.82
CA THR A 53 -4.36 46.01 -55.92
C THR A 53 -3.86 45.56 -54.56
N LEU A 54 -3.66 46.50 -53.64
CA LEU A 54 -3.23 46.21 -52.27
C LEU A 54 -4.30 45.41 -51.52
N THR A 55 -5.58 45.80 -51.62
CA THR A 55 -6.69 45.06 -51.00
C THR A 55 -6.75 43.63 -51.52
N ARG A 56 -6.65 43.41 -52.84
CA ARG A 56 -6.63 42.06 -53.42
C ARG A 56 -5.43 41.24 -52.95
N GLN A 57 -4.26 41.85 -52.83
CA GLN A 57 -3.07 41.16 -52.30
C GLN A 57 -3.28 40.75 -50.84
N MET A 58 -3.79 41.66 -50.01
CA MET A 58 -4.07 41.37 -48.60
C MET A 58 -5.14 40.28 -48.44
N GLU A 59 -6.17 40.27 -49.30
CA GLU A 59 -7.18 39.22 -49.33
C GLU A 59 -6.56 37.85 -49.66
N GLN A 60 -5.69 37.78 -50.67
CA GLN A 60 -4.98 36.55 -51.04
C GLN A 60 -4.05 36.04 -49.93
N GLU A 61 -3.29 36.94 -49.30
CA GLU A 61 -2.43 36.58 -48.16
C GLU A 61 -3.25 36.11 -46.96
N ALA A 62 -4.39 36.75 -46.68
CA ALA A 62 -5.30 36.32 -45.63
C ALA A 62 -5.90 34.94 -45.90
N GLU A 63 -6.29 34.64 -47.14
CA GLU A 63 -6.79 33.33 -47.54
C GLU A 63 -5.74 32.23 -47.36
N LEU A 64 -4.48 32.50 -47.75
CA LEU A 64 -3.37 31.57 -47.57
C LEU A 64 -3.12 31.30 -46.08
N LEU A 65 -3.07 32.34 -45.26
CA LEU A 65 -2.88 32.21 -43.81
C LEU A 65 -4.00 31.41 -43.15
N LEU A 66 -5.26 31.67 -43.53
CA LEU A 66 -6.42 30.91 -43.03
C LEU A 66 -6.38 29.46 -43.50
N GLY A 67 -5.96 29.20 -44.74
CA GLY A 67 -5.74 27.85 -45.26
C GLY A 67 -4.73 27.07 -44.42
N ARG A 68 -3.55 27.65 -44.23
CA ARG A 68 -2.47 27.07 -43.40
C ARG A 68 -2.91 26.84 -41.96
N TYR A 69 -3.68 27.77 -41.38
CA TYR A 69 -4.20 27.61 -40.02
C TYR A 69 -5.20 26.44 -39.90
N ARG A 70 -6.08 26.25 -40.89
CA ARG A 70 -7.01 25.12 -40.94
C ARG A 70 -6.27 23.78 -41.06
N GLU A 71 -5.27 23.71 -41.92
CA GLU A 71 -4.42 22.52 -42.08
C GLU A 71 -3.71 22.16 -40.77
N MET A 72 -3.05 23.15 -40.14
CA MET A 72 -2.38 22.94 -38.86
C MET A 72 -3.36 22.47 -37.76
N ARG A 73 -4.59 23.00 -37.73
CA ARG A 73 -5.63 22.55 -36.78
C ARG A 73 -6.05 21.10 -37.03
N LEU A 74 -6.18 20.69 -38.29
CA LEU A 74 -6.52 19.32 -38.66
C LEU A 74 -5.39 18.36 -38.32
N GLU A 75 -4.15 18.75 -38.56
CA GLU A 75 -2.96 17.98 -38.20
C GLU A 75 -2.85 17.79 -36.68
N GLN A 76 -3.08 18.85 -35.90
CA GLN A 76 -3.15 18.76 -34.44
C GLN A 76 -4.29 17.86 -33.96
N GLN A 77 -5.45 17.89 -34.61
CA GLN A 77 -6.56 17.01 -34.28
C GLN A 77 -6.20 15.54 -34.56
N ASN A 78 -5.64 15.25 -35.73
CA ASN A 78 -5.19 13.90 -36.09
C ASN A 78 -4.12 13.38 -35.12
N ALA A 79 -3.17 14.22 -34.71
CA ALA A 79 -2.15 13.87 -33.72
C ALA A 79 -2.78 13.55 -32.36
N ARG A 80 -3.78 14.34 -31.93
CA ARG A 80 -4.54 14.06 -30.70
C ARG A 80 -5.30 12.75 -30.77
N ASP A 81 -5.99 12.48 -31.88
CA ASP A 81 -6.76 11.25 -32.06
C ASP A 81 -5.85 10.01 -32.06
N LEU A 82 -4.66 10.12 -32.66
CA LEU A 82 -3.66 9.06 -32.63
C LEU A 82 -3.15 8.80 -31.20
N LEU A 83 -2.81 9.85 -30.45
CA LEU A 83 -2.37 9.70 -29.05
C LEU A 83 -3.47 9.13 -28.16
N VAL A 84 -4.73 9.53 -28.36
CA VAL A 84 -5.87 8.98 -27.61
C VAL A 84 -6.03 7.49 -27.89
N LYS A 85 -5.87 7.07 -29.15
CA LYS A 85 -5.90 5.66 -29.54
C LYS A 85 -4.74 4.88 -28.89
N GLU A 86 -3.52 5.39 -28.98
CA GLU A 86 -2.35 4.74 -28.37
C GLU A 86 -2.50 4.60 -26.85
N ILE A 87 -2.99 5.63 -26.16
CA ILE A 87 -3.29 5.56 -24.72
C ILE A 87 -4.36 4.50 -24.42
N ALA A 88 -5.39 4.38 -25.27
CA ALA A 88 -6.43 3.37 -25.10
C ALA A 88 -5.86 1.94 -25.29
N ASP A 89 -5.02 1.74 -26.30
CA ASP A 89 -4.36 0.46 -26.59
C ASP A 89 -3.41 0.06 -25.44
N LEU A 90 -2.59 0.99 -24.94
CA LEU A 90 -1.71 0.77 -23.79
C LEU A 90 -2.49 0.42 -22.51
N ARG A 91 -3.64 1.07 -22.28
CA ARG A 91 -4.51 0.73 -21.14
C ARG A 91 -5.11 -0.66 -21.29
N ALA A 92 -5.54 -1.03 -22.48
CA ALA A 92 -6.08 -2.36 -22.76
C ALA A 92 -4.99 -3.44 -22.55
N GLN A 93 -3.78 -3.20 -23.06
CA GLN A 93 -2.65 -4.10 -22.87
C GLN A 93 -2.28 -4.26 -21.39
N SER A 94 -2.17 -3.16 -20.63
CA SER A 94 -1.89 -3.24 -19.19
C SER A 94 -2.99 -3.96 -18.42
N ALA A 95 -4.26 -3.77 -18.79
CA ALA A 95 -5.37 -4.51 -18.19
C ALA A 95 -5.28 -6.01 -18.49
N GLN A 96 -4.91 -6.39 -19.71
CA GLN A 96 -4.71 -7.78 -20.10
C GLN A 96 -3.55 -8.43 -19.36
N GLU A 97 -2.41 -7.75 -19.23
CA GLU A 97 -1.25 -8.22 -18.46
C GLU A 97 -1.59 -8.43 -16.99
N ARG A 98 -2.34 -7.51 -16.38
CA ARG A 98 -2.84 -7.68 -15.00
C ARG A 98 -3.78 -8.87 -14.88
N ALA A 99 -4.69 -9.05 -15.83
CA ALA A 99 -5.60 -10.19 -15.83
C ALA A 99 -4.82 -11.52 -15.93
N ALA A 100 -3.84 -11.60 -16.82
CA ALA A 100 -2.97 -12.75 -16.98
C ALA A 100 -2.17 -13.03 -15.69
N ALA A 101 -1.53 -12.02 -15.11
CA ALA A 101 -0.79 -12.16 -13.86
C ALA A 101 -1.68 -12.62 -12.69
N THR A 102 -2.91 -12.10 -12.58
CA THR A 102 -3.85 -12.56 -11.56
C THR A 102 -4.30 -14.01 -11.77
N ALA A 103 -4.48 -14.44 -13.03
CA ALA A 103 -4.81 -15.82 -13.36
C ALA A 103 -3.66 -16.76 -13.00
N GLU A 104 -2.42 -16.39 -13.29
CA GLU A 104 -1.22 -17.15 -12.94
C GLU A 104 -1.05 -17.28 -11.42
N ILE A 105 -1.21 -16.17 -10.67
CA ILE A 105 -1.16 -16.20 -9.19
C ILE A 105 -2.24 -17.13 -8.62
N ASN A 106 -3.47 -17.07 -9.16
CA ASN A 106 -4.55 -17.95 -8.72
C ASN A 106 -4.24 -19.42 -9.05
N GLN A 107 -3.67 -19.70 -10.21
CA GLN A 107 -3.26 -21.05 -10.58
C GLN A 107 -2.17 -21.58 -9.65
N MET A 108 -1.12 -20.81 -9.39
CA MET A 108 -0.07 -21.17 -8.42
C MET A 108 -0.64 -21.40 -7.02
N ARG A 109 -1.60 -20.57 -6.59
CA ARG A 109 -2.25 -20.74 -5.28
C ARG A 109 -3.04 -22.04 -5.20
N ILE A 110 -3.77 -22.40 -6.25
CA ILE A 110 -4.53 -23.66 -6.32
C ILE A 110 -3.56 -24.85 -6.30
N GLN A 111 -2.48 -24.80 -7.08
CA GLN A 111 -1.45 -25.84 -7.10
C GLN A 111 -0.79 -26.02 -5.72
N ALA A 112 -0.35 -24.93 -5.10
CA ALA A 112 0.24 -24.96 -3.75
C ALA A 112 -0.73 -25.50 -2.69
N GLN A 113 -2.03 -25.20 -2.80
CA GLN A 113 -3.05 -25.77 -1.93
C GLN A 113 -3.22 -27.27 -2.14
N ALA A 114 -3.22 -27.73 -3.39
CA ALA A 114 -3.31 -29.15 -3.71
C ALA A 114 -2.09 -29.92 -3.21
N GLU A 115 -0.88 -29.40 -3.40
CA GLU A 115 0.36 -29.98 -2.87
C GLU A 115 0.35 -30.04 -1.34
N MET A 116 -0.11 -28.98 -0.68
CA MET A 116 -0.23 -28.97 0.79
C MET A 116 -1.23 -30.02 1.28
N GLN A 117 -2.36 -30.20 0.58
CA GLN A 117 -3.34 -31.25 0.91
C GLN A 117 -2.76 -32.65 0.71
N GLN A 118 -2.04 -32.88 -0.39
CA GLN A 118 -1.36 -34.15 -0.63
C GLN A 118 -0.30 -34.43 0.45
N LEU A 119 0.50 -33.43 0.83
CA LEU A 119 1.48 -33.57 1.88
C LEU A 119 0.83 -33.93 3.21
N ARG A 120 -0.28 -33.26 3.58
CA ARG A 120 -1.04 -33.59 4.80
C ARG A 120 -1.52 -35.03 4.78
N GLN A 121 -2.19 -35.45 3.71
CA GLN A 121 -2.68 -36.82 3.57
C GLN A 121 -1.54 -37.84 3.65
N HIS A 122 -0.40 -37.55 3.02
CA HIS A 122 0.78 -38.40 3.09
C HIS A 122 1.31 -38.50 4.53
N THR A 123 1.48 -37.37 5.22
CA THR A 123 1.95 -37.36 6.62
C THR A 123 0.97 -38.05 7.58
N GLU A 124 -0.33 -37.88 7.37
CA GLU A 124 -1.37 -38.56 8.16
C GLU A 124 -1.34 -40.07 7.92
N ALA A 125 -1.16 -40.51 6.67
CA ALA A 125 -1.02 -41.93 6.34
C ALA A 125 0.25 -42.54 6.94
N GLU A 126 1.38 -41.83 6.91
CA GLU A 126 2.62 -42.28 7.55
C GLU A 126 2.49 -42.36 9.07
N LEU A 127 1.84 -41.39 9.71
CA LEU A 127 1.57 -41.40 11.14
C LEU A 127 0.67 -42.58 11.51
N ALA A 128 -0.44 -42.77 10.80
CA ALA A 128 -1.33 -43.91 11.02
C ALA A 128 -0.62 -45.25 10.85
N ARG A 129 0.29 -45.36 9.86
CA ARG A 129 1.12 -46.55 9.67
C ARG A 129 2.05 -46.78 10.85
N ARG A 130 2.76 -45.75 11.32
CA ARG A 130 3.67 -45.86 12.48
C ARG A 130 2.91 -46.21 13.76
N GLU A 131 1.72 -45.65 13.96
CA GLU A 131 0.85 -45.98 15.08
C GLU A 131 0.43 -47.45 15.04
N ALA A 132 0.00 -47.95 13.88
CA ALA A 132 -0.36 -49.37 13.71
C ALA A 132 0.84 -50.30 13.97
N GLU A 133 2.03 -49.95 13.47
CA GLU A 133 3.26 -50.71 13.72
C GLU A 133 3.64 -50.69 15.22
N ALA A 134 3.51 -49.55 15.89
CA ALA A 134 3.77 -49.43 17.33
C ALA A 134 2.77 -50.24 18.16
N GLN A 135 1.47 -50.18 17.83
CA GLN A 135 0.44 -50.98 18.48
C GLN A 135 0.71 -52.48 18.29
N SER A 136 1.07 -52.91 17.08
CA SER A 136 1.42 -54.31 16.80
C SER A 136 2.60 -54.78 17.65
N ARG A 137 3.63 -53.95 17.84
CA ARG A 137 4.78 -54.27 18.71
C ARG A 137 4.36 -54.39 20.17
N ILE A 138 3.57 -53.43 20.68
CA ILE A 138 3.07 -53.48 22.05
C ILE A 138 2.25 -54.76 22.27
N THR A 139 1.36 -55.11 21.34
CA THR A 139 0.57 -56.35 21.47
C THR A 139 1.45 -57.60 21.42
N HIS A 140 2.48 -57.61 20.58
CA HIS A 140 3.43 -58.72 20.51
C HIS A 140 4.23 -58.85 21.81
N ASP A 141 4.77 -57.75 22.33
CA ASP A 141 5.56 -57.74 23.57
C ASP A 141 4.71 -58.17 24.78
N LEU A 142 3.43 -57.77 24.83
CA LEU A 142 2.49 -58.24 25.85
C LEU A 142 2.25 -59.75 25.77
N GLN A 143 2.02 -60.29 24.57
CA GLN A 143 1.84 -61.74 24.38
C GLN A 143 3.10 -62.52 24.76
N GLN A 144 4.28 -61.99 24.41
CA GLN A 144 5.55 -62.61 24.80
C GLN A 144 5.75 -62.58 26.32
N ALA A 145 5.50 -61.44 26.97
CA ALA A 145 5.60 -61.34 28.43
C ALA A 145 4.61 -62.29 29.14
N GLU A 146 3.39 -62.47 28.60
CA GLU A 146 2.43 -63.43 29.13
C GLU A 146 2.90 -64.88 28.96
N ALA A 147 3.49 -65.21 27.81
CA ALA A 147 4.09 -66.53 27.57
C ALA A 147 5.26 -66.80 28.54
N ASP A 148 6.14 -65.81 28.76
CA ASP A 148 7.26 -65.91 29.69
C ASP A 148 6.79 -66.08 31.14
N LEU A 149 5.76 -65.33 31.57
CA LEU A 149 5.15 -65.49 32.89
C LEU A 149 4.53 -66.87 33.08
N ASN A 150 3.85 -67.38 32.05
CA ASN A 150 3.28 -68.73 32.09
C ASN A 150 4.37 -69.80 32.15
N ALA A 151 5.48 -69.63 31.43
CA ALA A 151 6.63 -70.53 31.49
C ALA A 151 7.29 -70.51 32.89
N MET A 152 7.54 -69.33 33.47
CA MET A 152 8.06 -69.22 34.84
C MET A 152 7.13 -69.86 35.86
N ARG A 153 5.82 -69.70 35.70
CA ARG A 153 4.82 -70.32 36.59
C ARG A 153 4.87 -71.84 36.50
N GLN A 154 4.92 -72.40 35.30
CA GLN A 154 5.06 -73.86 35.12
C GLN A 154 6.37 -74.36 35.71
N GLN A 155 7.47 -73.64 35.51
CA GLN A 155 8.76 -73.99 36.11
C GLN A 155 8.67 -73.99 37.64
N ALA A 156 8.11 -72.94 38.25
CA ALA A 156 7.91 -72.88 39.70
C ALA A 156 6.99 -74.02 40.22
N GLU A 157 5.92 -74.35 39.50
CA GLU A 157 5.04 -75.49 39.83
C GLU A 157 5.81 -76.82 39.77
N THR A 158 6.69 -77.01 38.79
CA THR A 158 7.54 -78.20 38.70
C THR A 158 8.59 -78.27 39.81
N GLU A 159 9.23 -77.13 40.16
CA GLU A 159 10.20 -77.06 41.26
C GLU A 159 9.53 -77.35 42.60
N VAL A 160 8.32 -76.83 42.83
CA VAL A 160 7.52 -77.15 44.03
C VAL A 160 7.14 -78.63 44.06
N ALA A 161 6.73 -79.21 42.93
CA ALA A 161 6.43 -80.64 42.84
C ALA A 161 7.66 -81.51 43.14
N GLN A 162 8.83 -81.13 42.62
CA GLN A 162 10.10 -81.80 42.92
C GLN A 162 10.46 -81.70 44.40
N MET A 163 10.41 -80.50 44.99
CA MET A 163 10.67 -80.32 46.43
C MET A 163 9.73 -81.14 47.31
N LEU A 164 8.44 -81.23 46.94
CA LEU A 164 7.49 -82.07 47.67
C LEU A 164 7.85 -83.55 47.56
N GLN A 165 8.27 -84.00 46.38
CA GLN A 165 8.69 -85.38 46.16
C GLN A 165 9.96 -85.71 46.95
N ASP A 166 10.97 -84.84 46.91
CA ASP A 166 12.19 -84.97 47.72
C ASP A 166 11.86 -85.01 49.22
N ALA A 167 10.96 -84.14 49.69
CA ALA A 167 10.50 -84.15 51.07
C ALA A 167 9.76 -85.44 51.46
N TYR A 168 8.99 -86.03 50.54
CA TYR A 168 8.36 -87.34 50.78
C TYR A 168 9.38 -88.47 50.84
N GLU A 169 10.37 -88.48 49.94
CA GLU A 169 11.46 -89.45 49.96
C GLU A 169 12.30 -89.35 51.23
N GLU A 170 12.65 -88.14 51.66
CA GLU A 170 13.37 -87.87 52.90
C GLU A 170 12.58 -88.33 54.12
N ARG A 171 11.27 -88.00 54.18
CA ARG A 171 10.38 -88.48 55.24
C ARG A 171 10.35 -90.00 55.30
N ASP A 172 10.28 -90.67 54.16
CA ASP A 172 10.23 -92.14 54.11
C ASP A 172 11.58 -92.76 54.49
N ARG A 173 12.71 -92.16 54.08
CA ARG A 173 14.05 -92.51 54.59
C ARG A 173 14.13 -92.37 56.10
N LEU A 174 13.78 -91.21 56.66
CA LEU A 174 13.76 -90.97 58.10
C LEU A 174 12.87 -91.97 58.84
N ARG A 175 11.71 -92.35 58.27
CA ARG A 175 10.85 -93.40 58.85
C ARG A 175 11.53 -94.76 58.85
N THR A 176 12.23 -95.15 57.77
CA THR A 176 12.98 -96.41 57.73
C THR A 176 14.14 -96.41 58.72
N GLU A 177 14.88 -95.30 58.82
CA GLU A 177 15.95 -95.15 59.81
C GLU A 177 15.39 -95.22 61.24
N THR A 178 14.31 -94.50 61.53
CA THR A 178 13.65 -94.52 62.84
C THR A 178 13.16 -95.93 63.19
N ARG A 179 12.56 -96.66 62.23
CA ARG A 179 12.20 -98.07 62.41
C ARG A 179 13.43 -98.91 62.73
N SER A 180 14.50 -98.79 61.94
CA SER A 180 15.75 -99.54 62.18
C SER A 180 16.39 -99.23 63.54
N LEU A 181 16.34 -97.98 63.99
CA LEU A 181 16.83 -97.55 65.29
C LEU A 181 15.93 -98.08 66.41
N SER A 182 14.61 -98.07 66.21
CA SER A 182 13.66 -98.66 67.15
C SER A 182 13.82 -100.17 67.26
N ASP A 183 14.11 -100.87 66.15
CA ASP A 183 14.41 -102.30 66.14
C ASP A 183 15.74 -102.59 66.84
N ARG A 184 16.77 -101.77 66.63
CA ARG A 184 18.05 -101.84 67.37
C ARG A 184 17.85 -101.57 68.86
N LEU A 185 17.06 -100.56 69.22
CA LEU A 185 16.73 -100.26 70.62
C LEU A 185 15.90 -101.40 71.24
N ALA A 186 14.94 -101.99 70.52
CA ALA A 186 14.20 -103.15 70.98
C ALA A 186 15.12 -104.38 71.11
N GLY A 187 16.11 -104.53 70.23
CA GLY A 187 17.18 -105.52 70.34
C GLY A 187 18.07 -105.29 71.56
N LEU A 188 18.48 -104.05 71.80
CA LEU A 188 19.26 -103.64 72.98
C LEU A 188 18.46 -103.75 74.28
N GLN A 189 17.17 -103.43 74.26
CA GLN A 189 16.26 -103.63 75.38
C GLN A 189 15.99 -105.10 75.62
N ARG A 190 15.94 -105.94 74.58
CA ARG A 190 15.93 -107.41 74.76
C ARG A 190 17.26 -107.90 75.33
N SER A 191 18.40 -107.40 74.88
CA SER A 191 19.70 -107.79 75.45
C SER A 191 19.88 -107.26 76.87
N LEU A 192 19.36 -106.07 77.19
CA LEU A 192 19.32 -105.52 78.54
C LEU A 192 18.30 -106.26 79.39
N ALA A 193 17.13 -106.64 78.88
CA ALA A 193 16.16 -107.47 79.59
C ALA A 193 16.69 -108.90 79.82
N ASP A 194 17.51 -109.44 78.92
CA ASP A 194 18.30 -110.65 79.15
C ASP A 194 19.35 -110.42 80.24
N LEU A 195 19.99 -109.24 80.28
CA LEU A 195 20.93 -108.86 81.33
C LEU A 195 20.23 -108.64 82.69
N PHE A 196 19.03 -108.06 82.69
CA PHE A 196 18.18 -107.83 83.87
C PHE A 196 17.36 -109.06 84.27
N GLN A 197 17.40 -110.15 83.49
CA GLN A 197 17.02 -111.49 83.98
C GLN A 197 18.08 -112.09 84.92
N ILE A 198 19.30 -111.51 84.98
CA ILE A 198 20.32 -111.85 85.98
C ILE A 198 20.23 -110.95 87.24
N THR A 199 19.59 -109.78 87.16
CA THR A 199 19.39 -108.89 88.33
C THR A 199 18.05 -108.17 88.23
N GLY A 200 17.10 -108.60 89.06
CA GLY A 200 15.70 -108.24 88.95
C GLY A 200 15.29 -106.82 89.42
N ALA A 201 14.06 -106.52 89.03
CA ALA A 201 13.03 -105.66 89.64
C ALA A 201 13.35 -104.18 89.93
N VAL A 202 12.52 -103.27 89.39
CA VAL A 202 11.53 -102.44 90.11
C VAL A 202 10.92 -101.40 89.15
N ASN A 203 9.59 -101.23 89.23
CA ASN A 203 8.74 -100.15 88.69
C ASN A 203 8.02 -99.52 89.93
N PRO A 204 7.33 -98.35 89.95
CA PRO A 204 6.81 -97.52 88.84
C PRO A 204 6.73 -95.96 89.08
N ALA A 205 6.10 -95.25 88.12
CA ALA A 205 5.17 -94.08 88.25
C ALA A 205 5.65 -92.59 88.27
N GLY A 206 4.90 -91.73 87.54
CA GLY A 206 4.83 -90.26 87.68
C GLY A 206 4.86 -89.47 86.34
N ALA A 207 3.75 -89.28 85.61
CA ALA A 207 2.89 -88.07 85.57
C ALA A 207 3.61 -86.70 85.52
N ALA A 208 3.55 -85.98 84.37
CA ALA A 208 3.39 -84.52 84.28
C ALA A 208 3.26 -84.03 82.81
N GLU A 209 2.33 -83.07 82.63
CA GLU A 209 1.91 -82.35 81.42
C GLU A 209 2.96 -81.42 80.76
N PRO A 210 2.73 -80.97 79.52
CA PRO A 210 3.67 -80.13 78.76
C PRO A 210 3.44 -78.63 79.00
N PRO A 211 4.49 -77.78 79.00
CA PRO A 211 4.29 -76.36 78.76
C PRO A 211 4.37 -76.06 77.26
N ALA A 212 3.34 -75.39 76.78
CA ALA A 212 3.26 -74.80 75.46
C ALA A 212 4.29 -73.67 75.30
N GLU A 213 5.28 -73.83 74.41
CA GLU A 213 6.07 -72.72 73.90
C GLU A 213 5.55 -72.30 72.52
N ARG A 214 4.82 -71.17 72.53
CA ARG A 214 4.41 -70.42 71.35
C ARG A 214 5.66 -69.99 70.56
N PRO A 215 5.71 -70.17 69.22
CA PRO A 215 6.61 -69.39 68.39
C PRO A 215 6.24 -67.91 68.54
N ARG A 216 7.21 -67.08 68.97
CA ARG A 216 7.08 -65.62 68.96
C ARG A 216 6.71 -65.15 67.55
N VAL A 217 5.53 -64.57 67.42
CA VAL A 217 5.19 -63.69 66.30
C VAL A 217 6.14 -62.51 66.39
N VAL A 218 7.15 -62.49 65.52
CA VAL A 218 7.92 -61.28 65.26
C VAL A 218 6.96 -60.29 64.58
N PRO A 219 6.78 -59.06 65.08
CA PRO A 219 5.99 -58.06 64.37
C PRO A 219 6.65 -57.76 63.02
N PRO A 220 5.90 -57.69 61.90
CA PRO A 220 6.48 -57.29 60.63
C PRO A 220 7.08 -55.89 60.76
N ALA A 221 8.27 -55.70 60.20
CA ALA A 221 8.90 -54.39 60.09
C ALA A 221 7.91 -53.36 59.52
N PRO A 222 7.95 -52.08 59.97
CA PRO A 222 7.09 -51.04 59.41
C PRO A 222 7.35 -50.95 57.91
N ARG A 223 6.27 -51.07 57.11
CA ARG A 223 6.35 -50.86 55.66
C ARG A 223 6.92 -49.46 55.41
N PRO A 224 7.86 -49.28 54.47
CA PRO A 224 8.27 -47.95 54.05
C PRO A 224 7.02 -47.19 53.61
N THR A 225 6.82 -46.00 54.17
CA THR A 225 5.78 -45.07 53.75
C THR A 225 5.96 -44.79 52.25
N PRO A 226 4.91 -44.91 51.43
CA PRO A 226 5.01 -44.53 50.03
C PRO A 226 5.42 -43.05 49.93
N PRO A 227 6.30 -42.69 48.98
CA PRO A 227 6.67 -41.29 48.78
C PRO A 227 5.41 -40.46 48.52
N PRO A 228 5.34 -39.22 49.02
CA PRO A 228 4.19 -38.34 48.76
C PRO A 228 4.00 -38.18 47.25
N PRO A 229 2.74 -38.10 46.77
CA PRO A 229 2.47 -37.91 45.35
C PRO A 229 3.18 -36.64 44.86
N PRO A 230 3.75 -36.66 43.64
CA PRO A 230 4.38 -35.48 43.06
C PRO A 230 3.35 -34.35 43.01
N ALA A 231 3.77 -33.17 43.50
CA ALA A 231 2.94 -31.98 43.48
C ALA A 231 2.37 -31.76 42.06
N PRO A 232 1.08 -31.37 41.93
CA PRO A 232 0.46 -31.13 40.65
C PRO A 232 1.31 -30.13 39.87
N ARG A 233 1.82 -30.56 38.72
CA ARG A 233 2.55 -29.69 37.79
C ARG A 233 1.63 -28.53 37.45
N ALA A 234 2.14 -27.30 37.64
CA ALA A 234 1.47 -26.10 37.20
C ALA A 234 1.02 -26.28 35.75
N THR A 235 -0.29 -26.20 35.53
CA THR A 235 -0.88 -26.20 34.20
C THR A 235 -0.24 -25.08 33.39
N PRO A 236 0.19 -25.33 32.15
CA PRO A 236 0.68 -24.27 31.28
C PRO A 236 -0.40 -23.19 31.11
N PRO A 237 -0.01 -21.92 30.93
CA PRO A 237 -0.98 -20.84 30.76
C PRO A 237 -1.89 -21.16 29.56
N VAL A 238 -3.20 -21.14 29.84
CA VAL A 238 -4.26 -21.28 28.83
C VAL A 238 -4.06 -20.17 27.81
N ALA A 239 -3.89 -20.56 26.54
CA ALA A 239 -3.81 -19.61 25.45
C ALA A 239 -5.07 -18.74 25.41
N PRO A 240 -4.96 -17.42 25.20
CA PRO A 240 -6.13 -16.55 25.14
C PRO A 240 -7.07 -16.99 24.01
N PRO A 241 -8.40 -16.88 24.21
CA PRO A 241 -9.37 -17.27 23.20
C PRO A 241 -9.15 -16.47 21.91
N PRO A 242 -9.41 -17.07 20.73
CA PRO A 242 -9.29 -16.37 19.46
C PRO A 242 -10.21 -15.15 19.46
N GLN A 243 -9.62 -13.98 19.17
CA GLN A 243 -10.39 -12.75 19.03
C GLN A 243 -11.41 -12.90 17.89
N PRO A 244 -12.63 -12.33 18.03
CA PRO A 244 -13.62 -12.34 16.97
C PRO A 244 -13.05 -11.66 15.74
N VAL A 245 -12.98 -12.40 14.63
CA VAL A 245 -12.60 -11.88 13.32
C VAL A 245 -13.62 -10.81 12.96
N ARG A 246 -13.19 -9.54 12.92
CA ARG A 246 -14.03 -8.45 12.39
C ARG A 246 -14.31 -8.76 10.91
N PRO A 247 -15.57 -8.70 10.45
CA PRO A 247 -15.89 -8.88 9.04
C PRO A 247 -15.22 -7.76 8.24
N VAL A 248 -14.23 -8.14 7.45
CA VAL A 248 -13.63 -7.28 6.44
C VAL A 248 -14.71 -7.01 5.38
N GLY A 249 -14.87 -5.73 5.08
CA GLY A 249 -15.72 -5.13 4.06
C GLY A 249 -16.41 -6.10 3.09
N SER A 250 -17.74 -6.15 3.20
CA SER A 250 -18.64 -6.50 2.12
C SER A 250 -18.22 -5.75 0.85
N THR A 251 -17.69 -6.51 -0.11
CA THR A 251 -17.58 -6.10 -1.51
C THR A 251 -18.96 -5.74 -2.04
N PRO A 252 -19.11 -4.64 -2.80
CA PRO A 252 -20.38 -4.30 -3.42
C PRO A 252 -20.75 -5.38 -4.44
N VAL A 253 -21.95 -5.93 -4.26
CA VAL A 253 -22.62 -6.86 -5.16
C VAL A 253 -22.70 -6.24 -6.56
N PRO A 254 -22.30 -6.93 -7.63
CA PRO A 254 -22.49 -6.45 -9.00
C PRO A 254 -24.00 -6.40 -9.31
N PRO A 255 -24.49 -5.32 -9.95
CA PRO A 255 -25.90 -5.22 -10.30
C PRO A 255 -26.30 -6.34 -11.28
N ALA A 256 -27.46 -6.95 -11.03
CA ALA A 256 -28.04 -7.99 -11.86
C ALA A 256 -28.23 -7.53 -13.31
N PRO A 257 -28.12 -8.44 -14.31
CA PRO A 257 -28.39 -8.14 -15.70
C PRO A 257 -29.86 -7.73 -15.85
N ARG A 258 -30.07 -6.48 -16.31
CA ARG A 258 -31.40 -5.99 -16.66
C ARG A 258 -31.95 -6.82 -17.81
N SER A 259 -33.11 -7.41 -17.56
CA SER A 259 -33.90 -8.12 -18.56
C SER A 259 -34.30 -7.19 -19.70
N GLU A 260 -34.02 -7.65 -20.91
CA GLU A 260 -34.45 -7.03 -22.17
C GLU A 260 -35.97 -6.85 -22.15
N THR A 261 -36.40 -5.59 -22.31
CA THR A 261 -37.80 -5.25 -22.55
C THR A 261 -37.97 -5.08 -24.07
N PRO A 262 -39.02 -5.65 -24.68
CA PRO A 262 -39.15 -5.72 -26.13
C PRO A 262 -39.49 -4.36 -26.76
N ALA A 263 -38.86 -4.12 -27.91
CA ALA A 263 -39.13 -3.14 -28.98
C ALA A 263 -40.28 -2.14 -28.74
N ALA A 264 -39.93 -0.94 -28.26
CA ALA A 264 -40.75 0.25 -28.43
C ALA A 264 -40.47 0.91 -29.79
N LYS A 265 -41.54 1.41 -30.41
CA LYS A 265 -41.65 2.04 -31.73
C LYS A 265 -40.56 3.10 -32.03
N PRO A 266 -40.22 3.32 -33.32
CA PRO A 266 -39.25 4.33 -33.71
C PRO A 266 -39.69 5.73 -33.28
N PRO A 267 -38.79 6.54 -32.69
CA PRO A 267 -39.10 7.92 -32.33
C PRO A 267 -39.26 8.78 -33.57
N VAL A 268 -40.36 9.53 -33.62
CA VAL A 268 -40.58 10.61 -34.57
C VAL A 268 -39.50 11.67 -34.33
N VAL A 269 -38.65 11.89 -35.32
CA VAL A 269 -37.61 12.93 -35.34
C VAL A 269 -38.31 14.29 -35.40
N PRO A 270 -38.17 15.17 -34.39
CA PRO A 270 -38.62 16.56 -34.54
C PRO A 270 -37.69 17.29 -35.53
N PRO A 271 -38.22 18.25 -36.32
CA PRO A 271 -37.43 19.00 -37.29
C PRO A 271 -36.31 19.79 -36.59
N PRO A 272 -35.19 20.05 -37.29
CA PRO A 272 -34.04 20.74 -36.72
C PRO A 272 -34.43 22.14 -36.27
N VAL A 273 -34.22 22.42 -34.99
CA VAL A 273 -34.27 23.78 -34.45
C VAL A 273 -33.08 24.53 -35.06
N VAL A 274 -33.40 25.50 -35.92
CA VAL A 274 -32.41 26.43 -36.48
C VAL A 274 -31.89 27.29 -35.33
N SER A 275 -30.69 26.98 -34.85
CA SER A 275 -29.97 27.84 -33.93
C SER A 275 -29.75 29.22 -34.58
N PRO A 276 -30.10 30.33 -33.92
CA PRO A 276 -29.77 31.66 -34.43
C PRO A 276 -28.24 31.82 -34.49
N PRO A 277 -27.73 32.60 -35.46
CA PRO A 277 -26.30 32.80 -35.62
C PRO A 277 -25.69 33.47 -34.37
N PRO A 278 -24.42 33.15 -34.04
CA PRO A 278 -23.73 33.76 -32.92
C PRO A 278 -23.64 35.27 -33.12
N VAL A 279 -24.15 36.02 -32.15
CA VAL A 279 -23.94 37.47 -32.05
C VAL A 279 -22.45 37.69 -31.82
N VAL A 280 -21.76 38.15 -32.87
CA VAL A 280 -20.37 38.59 -32.80
C VAL A 280 -20.35 39.90 -31.98
N PRO A 281 -19.70 39.96 -30.81
CA PRO A 281 -19.53 41.23 -30.12
C PRO A 281 -18.69 42.19 -30.97
N PRO A 282 -18.98 43.50 -30.97
CA PRO A 282 -18.25 44.46 -31.77
C PRO A 282 -16.76 44.49 -31.39
N PRO A 283 -15.86 44.82 -32.34
CA PRO A 283 -14.43 44.85 -32.10
C PRO A 283 -14.10 45.86 -31.00
N VAL A 284 -13.43 45.39 -29.95
CA VAL A 284 -12.84 46.22 -28.90
C VAL A 284 -11.79 47.12 -29.55
N ALA A 285 -11.93 48.43 -29.37
CA ALA A 285 -11.00 49.42 -29.88
C ALA A 285 -9.57 49.13 -29.37
N PRO A 286 -8.53 49.28 -30.23
CA PRO A 286 -7.16 49.10 -29.80
C PRO A 286 -6.81 50.12 -28.71
N PRO A 287 -6.08 49.73 -27.65
CA PRO A 287 -5.62 50.65 -26.63
C PRO A 287 -4.68 51.71 -27.25
N PRO A 288 -4.74 52.97 -26.79
CA PRO A 288 -3.87 54.02 -27.30
C PRO A 288 -2.39 53.72 -27.01
N PRO A 289 -1.47 54.20 -27.87
CA PRO A 289 -0.04 53.95 -27.72
C PRO A 289 0.49 54.52 -26.40
N ALA A 290 1.22 53.68 -25.65
CA ALA A 290 1.86 54.04 -24.40
C ALA A 290 2.84 55.20 -24.60
N VAL A 291 2.58 56.31 -23.92
CA VAL A 291 3.52 57.44 -23.77
C VAL A 291 4.68 56.96 -22.90
N PRO A 292 5.96 57.17 -23.29
CA PRO A 292 7.09 56.79 -22.47
C PRO A 292 7.13 57.64 -21.18
N PRO A 293 7.43 57.06 -20.01
CA PRO A 293 7.41 57.79 -18.76
C PRO A 293 8.55 58.80 -18.70
N ARG A 294 8.17 60.05 -18.47
CA ARG A 294 9.03 61.17 -18.10
C ARG A 294 9.52 60.96 -16.67
N ALA A 295 10.84 61.06 -16.46
CA ALA A 295 11.44 61.03 -15.14
C ALA A 295 10.94 62.21 -14.30
N GLU A 296 10.08 61.94 -13.31
CA GLU A 296 9.68 62.91 -12.30
C GLU A 296 9.93 62.36 -10.90
N THR A 297 10.80 63.07 -10.20
CA THR A 297 11.12 62.96 -8.79
C THR A 297 9.88 63.36 -7.95
N ARG A 298 9.28 62.42 -7.22
CA ARG A 298 8.31 62.69 -6.13
C ARG A 298 8.66 61.79 -4.95
N GLN A 299 9.33 62.34 -3.94
CA GLN A 299 8.74 62.86 -2.71
C GLN A 299 7.82 61.87 -2.00
N VAL A 300 8.40 61.31 -0.93
CA VAL A 300 7.80 60.52 0.14
C VAL A 300 6.67 61.31 0.79
N THR A 301 5.47 60.74 0.78
CA THR A 301 4.42 61.01 1.77
C THR A 301 3.99 59.65 2.34
N PRO A 302 3.93 59.48 3.67
CA PRO A 302 3.52 58.21 4.27
C PRO A 302 1.99 58.07 4.14
N PRO A 303 1.46 56.89 3.75
CA PRO A 303 0.04 56.66 3.81
C PRO A 303 -0.40 56.37 5.25
N ASP A 304 -1.53 57.00 5.54
CA ASP A 304 -2.30 57.03 6.76
C ASP A 304 -2.74 55.64 7.23
N ALA A 305 -2.75 55.49 8.55
CA ALA A 305 -3.07 54.27 9.26
C ALA A 305 -4.57 54.24 9.59
N ALA A 306 -5.38 53.64 8.73
CA ALA A 306 -6.75 53.26 9.08
C ALA A 306 -7.40 52.37 8.01
N GLN A 307 -7.02 51.08 7.98
CA GLN A 307 -7.83 49.94 7.50
C GLN A 307 -6.94 48.69 7.38
N ALA A 308 -6.53 48.14 8.53
CA ALA A 308 -5.87 46.85 8.61
C ALA A 308 -6.26 46.17 9.93
N GLU A 309 -7.55 45.89 10.07
CA GLU A 309 -8.05 45.02 11.13
C GLU A 309 -8.63 43.77 10.50
N GLY A 310 -7.91 42.65 10.66
CA GLY A 310 -8.47 41.31 10.45
C GLY A 310 -7.61 40.32 9.66
N GLU A 311 -6.54 40.73 8.97
CA GLU A 311 -5.64 39.78 8.33
C GLU A 311 -4.56 39.40 9.36
N THR A 312 -4.88 38.41 10.20
CA THR A 312 -3.91 37.77 11.10
C THR A 312 -2.63 37.54 10.32
N ALA A 313 -1.54 38.22 10.67
CA ALA A 313 -0.27 38.21 9.96
C ALA A 313 0.14 36.76 9.71
N ALA A 314 -0.14 36.27 8.51
CA ALA A 314 0.09 34.87 8.18
C ALA A 314 1.60 34.69 8.14
N ASN A 315 2.10 33.83 9.03
CA ASN A 315 3.54 33.67 9.17
C ASN A 315 4.07 33.03 7.88
N ARG A 316 4.90 33.78 7.17
CA ARG A 316 5.54 33.35 5.93
C ARG A 316 6.92 32.80 6.27
N PHE A 317 7.15 31.54 5.90
CA PHE A 317 8.37 30.80 6.16
C PHE A 317 9.07 30.45 4.85
N HIS A 318 10.37 30.69 4.79
CA HIS A 318 11.20 30.20 3.71
C HIS A 318 11.87 28.90 4.16
N VAL A 319 11.68 27.83 3.39
CA VAL A 319 12.19 26.49 3.70
C VAL A 319 13.08 26.02 2.56
N GLU A 320 14.28 25.59 2.90
CA GLU A 320 15.29 25.07 1.98
C GLU A 320 15.51 23.58 2.29
N VAL A 321 15.18 22.70 1.34
CA VAL A 321 15.35 21.25 1.47
C VAL A 321 16.42 20.80 0.47
N SER A 322 17.55 20.34 0.99
CA SER A 322 18.68 19.87 0.16
C SER A 322 18.61 18.37 -0.13
N ASP A 323 19.30 17.95 -1.19
CA ASP A 323 19.44 16.56 -1.68
C ASP A 323 18.13 15.85 -2.08
N VAL A 324 17.17 16.61 -2.61
CA VAL A 324 15.99 16.02 -3.23
C VAL A 324 16.39 15.37 -4.56
N ARG A 325 16.54 14.04 -4.54
CA ARG A 325 17.13 13.25 -5.64
C ARG A 325 16.33 13.31 -6.95
N ASN A 326 15.02 13.51 -6.87
CA ASN A 326 14.12 13.52 -8.03
C ASN A 326 12.99 14.52 -7.82
N PHE A 327 12.55 15.16 -8.91
CA PHE A 327 11.38 16.05 -8.94
C PHE A 327 10.11 15.34 -8.49
N VAL A 328 9.98 14.02 -8.73
CA VAL A 328 8.83 13.24 -8.25
C VAL A 328 8.74 13.28 -6.71
N ILE A 329 9.87 13.12 -6.02
CA ILE A 329 9.96 13.21 -4.56
C ILE A 329 9.67 14.65 -4.10
N ALA A 330 10.16 15.65 -4.83
CA ALA A 330 9.85 17.06 -4.57
C ALA A 330 8.34 17.33 -4.66
N SER A 331 7.66 16.81 -5.68
CA SER A 331 6.23 16.99 -5.88
C SER A 331 5.39 16.31 -4.80
N GLU A 332 5.77 15.10 -4.39
CA GLU A 332 5.11 14.38 -3.30
C GLU A 332 5.27 15.10 -1.97
N LEU A 333 6.46 15.66 -1.70
CA LEU A 333 6.74 16.46 -0.52
C LEU A 333 5.95 17.77 -0.50
N ILE A 334 5.82 18.46 -1.64
CA ILE A 334 4.96 19.66 -1.77
C ILE A 334 3.50 19.30 -1.49
N ASP A 335 2.99 18.22 -2.09
CA ASP A 335 1.63 17.74 -1.89
C ASP A 335 1.37 17.39 -0.42
N GLN A 336 2.32 16.70 0.22
CA GLN A 336 2.22 16.30 1.62
C GLN A 336 2.21 17.51 2.57
N ILE A 337 3.10 18.48 2.34
CA ILE A 337 3.11 19.75 3.11
C ILE A 337 1.81 20.52 2.89
N SER A 338 1.29 20.56 1.66
CA SER A 338 0.05 21.27 1.35
C SER A 338 -1.20 20.65 2.00
N ARG A 339 -1.18 19.34 2.27
CA ARG A 339 -2.28 18.62 2.92
C ARG A 339 -2.23 18.71 4.45
N ALA A 340 -1.16 19.24 5.02
CA ALA A 340 -1.02 19.32 6.45
C ALA A 340 -1.89 20.41 7.08
N ASN A 341 -2.49 20.07 8.22
CA ASN A 341 -3.35 20.99 8.97
C ASN A 341 -2.55 22.22 9.42
N GLY A 342 -3.05 23.41 9.06
CA GLY A 342 -2.44 24.69 9.42
C GLY A 342 -1.50 25.28 8.37
N ILE A 343 -1.33 24.62 7.20
CA ILE A 343 -0.64 25.19 6.04
C ILE A 343 -1.69 25.80 5.10
N ARG A 344 -1.58 27.09 4.80
CA ARG A 344 -2.49 27.81 3.88
C ARG A 344 -2.03 27.76 2.44
N ASN A 345 -0.73 27.93 2.22
CA ASN A 345 -0.16 28.03 0.88
C ASN A 345 1.27 27.53 0.87
N VAL A 346 1.63 26.78 -0.16
CA VAL A 346 2.99 26.30 -0.43
C VAL A 346 3.34 26.74 -1.85
N GLN A 347 4.32 27.61 -1.99
CA GLN A 347 4.79 28.07 -3.28
C GLN A 347 6.21 27.56 -3.53
N LEU A 348 6.38 26.83 -4.63
CA LEU A 348 7.70 26.44 -5.13
C LEU A 348 8.40 27.68 -5.69
N LEU A 349 9.54 28.06 -5.10
CA LEU A 349 10.36 29.16 -5.60
C LEU A 349 11.38 28.66 -6.62
N ARG A 350 12.10 27.59 -6.28
CA ARG A 350 13.19 27.06 -7.09
C ARG A 350 13.40 25.58 -6.83
N TYR A 351 13.73 24.85 -7.90
CA TYR A 351 14.24 23.49 -7.81
C TYR A 351 15.44 23.33 -8.74
N GLU A 352 16.64 23.45 -8.19
CA GLU A 352 17.90 23.33 -8.94
C GLU A 352 18.94 22.56 -8.14
N GLN A 353 19.74 21.72 -8.80
CA GLN A 353 20.86 21.00 -8.16
C GLN A 353 20.48 20.19 -6.91
N ARG A 354 19.29 19.57 -6.91
CA ARG A 354 18.71 18.84 -5.75
C ARG A 354 18.40 19.75 -4.55
N LEU A 355 18.37 21.05 -4.73
CA LEU A 355 17.91 22.03 -3.76
C LEU A 355 16.48 22.44 -4.07
N LEU A 356 15.58 22.27 -3.11
CA LEU A 356 14.19 22.66 -3.19
C LEU A 356 13.93 23.85 -2.26
N GLU A 357 13.61 25.00 -2.84
CA GLU A 357 13.28 26.23 -2.11
C GLU A 357 11.75 26.45 -2.14
N LEU A 358 11.14 26.49 -0.96
CA LEU A 358 9.71 26.65 -0.77
C LEU A 358 9.41 27.92 0.05
N ASN A 359 8.31 28.57 -0.29
CA ASN A 359 7.72 29.63 0.51
C ASN A 359 6.38 29.14 1.06
N ILE A 360 6.32 28.95 2.38
CA ILE A 360 5.17 28.34 3.05
C ILE A 360 4.49 29.39 3.91
N THR A 361 3.18 29.53 3.77
CA THR A 361 2.35 30.37 4.63
C THR A 361 1.58 29.45 5.57
N ALA A 362 1.82 29.58 6.88
CA ALA A 362 1.19 28.74 7.88
C ALA A 362 0.53 29.58 8.98
N ASP A 363 -0.55 29.04 9.55
CA ASP A 363 -1.28 29.65 10.66
C ASP A 363 -0.45 29.67 11.95
N ASP A 364 0.37 28.63 12.15
CA ASP A 364 1.20 28.45 13.35
C ASP A 364 2.56 27.82 12.99
N VAL A 365 3.61 28.24 13.70
CA VAL A 365 4.94 27.62 13.65
C VAL A 365 4.87 26.16 14.08
N ALA A 366 3.97 25.82 15.02
CA ALA A 366 3.80 24.45 15.49
C ALA A 366 3.29 23.50 14.39
N ALA A 367 2.40 23.98 13.52
CA ALA A 367 1.92 23.22 12.37
C ALA A 367 3.07 22.89 11.41
N LEU A 368 3.89 23.89 11.07
CA LEU A 368 5.07 23.68 10.23
C LEU A 368 6.07 22.72 10.89
N ALA A 369 6.31 22.85 12.19
CA ALA A 369 7.21 21.97 12.93
C ALA A 369 6.70 20.53 13.01
N GLN A 370 5.39 20.30 13.07
CA GLN A 370 4.81 18.96 13.13
C GLN A 370 4.92 18.24 11.79
N VAL A 371 4.69 18.94 10.68
CA VAL A 371 4.88 18.40 9.32
C VAL A 371 6.33 18.03 9.08
N LEU A 372 7.25 18.90 9.49
CA LEU A 372 8.67 18.65 9.35
C LEU A 372 9.20 17.61 10.36
N ARG A 373 8.51 17.37 11.49
CA ARG A 373 8.91 16.37 12.49
C ARG A 373 8.40 14.96 12.19
N VAL A 374 7.20 14.80 11.68
CA VAL A 374 6.56 13.47 11.52
C VAL A 374 7.34 12.59 10.53
N ASP A 375 8.08 13.18 9.59
CA ASP A 375 8.93 12.43 8.65
C ASP A 375 10.45 12.49 8.95
N MET A 376 10.91 13.29 9.92
CA MET A 376 12.35 13.45 10.21
C MET A 376 12.77 13.05 11.63
N ALA A 377 11.85 12.52 12.45
CA ALA A 377 12.12 12.18 13.85
C ALA A 377 13.09 10.99 14.07
N ASP A 378 13.56 10.30 13.03
CA ASP A 378 14.62 9.29 13.19
C ASP A 378 16.03 9.90 13.30
N THR A 379 16.22 11.19 13.05
CA THR A 379 17.54 11.81 13.12
C THR A 379 17.50 13.27 13.58
N LEU A 380 17.76 13.44 14.89
CA LEU A 380 18.61 14.48 15.52
C LEU A 380 17.98 15.49 16.50
N ARG A 381 18.88 15.87 17.42
CA ARG A 381 18.74 16.57 18.70
C ARG A 381 18.40 18.07 18.61
N PRO A 382 17.85 18.67 19.69
CA PRO A 382 17.40 20.05 19.70
C PRO A 382 18.51 21.03 20.08
N GLY A 383 18.65 22.12 19.31
CA GLY A 383 19.47 23.28 19.66
C GLY A 383 19.21 24.50 18.77
N GLU A 384 18.99 25.64 19.40
CA GLU A 384 19.17 27.02 18.89
C GLU A 384 18.25 27.57 17.81
N ALA A 385 17.22 28.29 18.27
CA ALA A 385 16.39 29.21 17.50
C ALA A 385 16.85 30.65 17.70
N SER A 386 17.16 31.34 16.60
CA SER A 386 16.58 32.64 16.23
C SER A 386 17.25 33.16 14.96
N GLY A 387 16.43 33.51 13.96
CA GLY A 387 16.88 33.85 12.60
C GLY A 387 17.06 32.63 11.69
N ARG A 388 16.06 31.75 11.62
CA ARG A 388 16.23 30.42 11.03
C ARG A 388 15.83 30.37 9.56
N THR A 389 16.79 30.60 8.67
CA THR A 389 16.91 29.74 7.48
C THR A 389 17.09 28.33 8.03
N LEU A 390 16.02 27.53 8.02
CA LEU A 390 16.13 26.12 8.39
C LEU A 390 16.82 25.41 7.22
N ARG A 391 18.15 25.37 7.26
CA ARG A 391 18.95 24.55 6.34
C ARG A 391 18.92 23.11 6.82
N PHE A 392 18.15 22.28 6.13
CA PHE A 392 18.16 20.85 6.34
C PHE A 392 19.11 20.22 5.33
N ALA A 393 20.29 19.77 5.81
CA ALA A 393 21.19 18.95 5.01
C ALA A 393 20.77 17.48 5.16
N TYR A 394 20.20 16.91 4.10
CA TYR A 394 20.00 15.47 4.01
C TYR A 394 21.38 14.81 3.83
N VAL A 395 21.67 13.76 4.59
CA VAL A 395 22.80 12.86 4.33
C VAL A 395 22.21 11.45 4.21
N SER A 396 22.21 10.91 3.00
CA SER A 396 22.17 9.46 2.75
C SER A 396 22.98 9.11 1.52
#